data_AF-A0A519L5C0-F1
#
_entry.id   AF-A0A519L5C0-F1
#
_cell.length_a   1.000
_cell.length_b   1.000
_cell.length_c   1.000
_cell.angle_alpha   90.00
_cell.angle_beta   90.00
_cell.angle_gamma   90.00
#
_symmetry.space_group_name_H-M   'P 1'
#
loop_
_entity.id
_entity.type
_entity.pdbx_description
1 polymer ?
#
loop_
_entity_poly.entity_id
_entity_poly.type
_entity_poly.pdbx_seq_one_letter_code
_entity_poly.pdbx_strand_id
1 'polypeptide(L)'
;MLKKLLTFFIILFAFHFMVFAQNGNVKPLTIGEIRTFKSKSLNEERTLNIYLPQNFDKTKSYPIIYLLDGSMNEDFIHVSGLVQFFNQMYAMPETIVVGIANIDRKRDFTFHTDLKDLQKDYPTTGHSDKFINFLEKELKPYIETQFKTTDTYIFGQSLGGLLATEILLKKPEMFDNYFIISPSLWWDDESLLKQANQLLSKISDTKKFVYISVGKGEHPVMVKDAEDFFDVLKKSNKKNWTVEYKMMETDNHTTILHRSLYEGLVKLFPYQEPK
;
A
#
# COMPACT_ATOMS: atom_id res chain seq x y z
N MET A 1 -12.57 -72.56 41.28
CA MET A 1 -13.48 -71.45 40.93
C MET A 1 -12.78 -70.26 40.25
N LEU A 2 -11.66 -70.45 39.53
CA LEU A 2 -10.84 -69.34 39.00
C LEU A 2 -10.74 -69.31 37.47
N LYS A 3 -11.67 -69.98 36.74
CA LYS A 3 -11.64 -70.07 35.26
C LYS A 3 -12.82 -69.43 34.54
N LYS A 4 -13.81 -68.88 35.26
CA LYS A 4 -14.99 -68.22 34.65
C LYS A 4 -14.97 -66.69 34.69
N LEU A 5 -13.97 -66.07 35.33
CA LEU A 5 -13.86 -64.61 35.40
C LEU A 5 -13.03 -63.99 34.26
N LEU A 6 -12.30 -64.80 33.49
CA LEU A 6 -11.39 -64.30 32.46
C LEU A 6 -12.07 -64.06 31.11
N THR A 7 -13.24 -64.67 30.87
CA THR A 7 -13.93 -64.57 29.58
C THR A 7 -14.77 -63.29 29.44
N PHE A 8 -15.08 -62.59 30.53
CA PHE A 8 -15.82 -61.33 30.49
C PHE A 8 -14.93 -60.11 30.23
N PHE A 9 -13.62 -60.24 30.45
CA PHE A 9 -12.67 -59.13 30.22
C PHE A 9 -12.19 -59.02 28.78
N ILE A 10 -12.39 -60.05 27.95
CA ILE A 10 -11.92 -60.09 26.56
C ILE A 10 -12.95 -59.47 25.59
N ILE A 11 -14.24 -59.47 25.93
CA ILE A 11 -15.28 -58.86 25.09
C ILE A 11 -15.34 -57.34 25.26
N LEU A 12 -14.88 -56.80 26.40
CA LEU A 12 -14.86 -55.35 26.66
C LEU A 12 -13.69 -54.61 26.00
N PHE A 13 -12.72 -55.33 25.42
CA PHE A 13 -11.59 -54.74 24.67
C PHE A 13 -11.77 -54.76 23.15
N ALA A 14 -12.90 -55.29 22.65
CA ALA A 14 -13.20 -55.38 21.22
C ALA A 14 -13.89 -54.12 20.65
N PHE A 15 -14.31 -53.18 21.50
CA PHE A 15 -14.69 -51.83 21.06
C PHE A 15 -13.47 -50.90 21.15
N HIS A 16 -12.45 -51.21 20.35
CA HIS A 16 -11.59 -50.13 19.87
C HIS A 16 -12.50 -49.22 19.03
N PHE A 17 -12.99 -48.15 19.65
CA PHE A 17 -13.45 -46.99 18.91
C PHE A 17 -12.31 -46.60 17.99
N MET A 18 -12.37 -47.04 16.73
CA MET A 18 -11.69 -46.36 15.65
C MET A 18 -12.35 -44.99 15.55
N VAL A 19 -11.93 -44.09 16.43
CA VAL A 19 -12.05 -42.66 16.20
C VAL A 19 -11.19 -42.44 14.97
N PHE A 20 -11.80 -42.53 13.79
CA PHE A 20 -11.25 -41.91 12.61
C PHE A 20 -11.13 -40.44 12.98
N ALA A 21 -9.93 -40.03 13.42
CA ALA A 21 -9.58 -38.63 13.44
C ALA A 21 -9.93 -38.12 12.05
N GLN A 22 -10.86 -37.16 11.97
CA GLN A 22 -11.10 -36.45 10.73
C GLN A 22 -9.79 -35.72 10.43
N ASN A 23 -8.88 -36.37 9.70
CA ASN A 23 -7.81 -35.70 8.99
C ASN A 23 -8.50 -34.92 7.88
N GLY A 24 -9.16 -33.82 8.27
CA GLY A 24 -9.74 -32.87 7.35
C GLY A 24 -8.64 -32.44 6.38
N ASN A 25 -9.00 -32.27 5.12
CA ASN A 25 -8.08 -31.72 4.13
C ASN A 25 -7.77 -30.27 4.52
N VAL A 26 -6.74 -30.08 5.35
CA VAL A 26 -6.21 -28.76 5.70
C VAL A 26 -5.55 -28.21 4.44
N LYS A 27 -6.10 -27.12 3.92
CA LYS A 27 -5.50 -26.35 2.83
C LYS A 27 -5.10 -24.98 3.37
N PRO A 28 -3.93 -24.44 2.97
CA PRO A 28 -3.57 -23.08 3.32
C PRO A 28 -4.63 -22.08 2.86
N LEU A 29 -4.95 -21.11 3.72
CA LEU A 29 -5.74 -19.94 3.33
C LEU A 29 -4.80 -18.95 2.64
N THR A 30 -4.88 -18.85 1.32
CA THR A 30 -4.06 -17.94 0.52
C THR A 30 -4.86 -16.69 0.14
N ILE A 31 -4.34 -15.51 0.46
CA ILE A 31 -4.92 -14.23 0.04
C ILE A 31 -4.35 -13.72 -1.30
N GLY A 32 -3.25 -14.33 -1.78
CA GLY A 32 -2.49 -13.84 -2.91
C GLY A 32 -1.23 -14.66 -3.16
N GLU A 33 -0.29 -14.09 -3.88
CA GLU A 33 0.99 -14.71 -4.25
C GLU A 33 2.18 -13.82 -3.86
N ILE A 34 3.33 -14.44 -3.61
CA ILE A 34 4.60 -13.74 -3.38
C ILE A 34 5.46 -13.93 -4.62
N ARG A 35 6.01 -12.84 -5.15
CA ARG A 35 6.95 -12.86 -6.27
C ARG A 35 8.26 -12.22 -5.89
N THR A 36 9.32 -12.83 -6.39
CA THR A 36 10.68 -12.33 -6.27
C THR A 36 11.08 -11.66 -7.58
N PHE A 37 11.56 -10.42 -7.49
CA PHE A 37 11.96 -9.61 -8.64
C PHE A 37 13.39 -9.12 -8.49
N LYS A 38 14.27 -9.49 -9.42
CA LYS A 38 15.66 -9.02 -9.41
C LYS A 38 15.75 -7.64 -10.08
N SER A 39 15.95 -6.60 -9.28
CA SER A 39 16.10 -5.23 -9.78
C SER A 39 17.53 -4.97 -10.25
N LYS A 40 17.66 -4.41 -11.46
CA LYS A 40 18.97 -4.03 -12.01
C LYS A 40 19.41 -2.67 -11.46
N SER A 41 18.50 -1.69 -11.43
CA SER A 41 18.75 -0.33 -10.95
C SER A 41 19.07 -0.27 -9.46
N LEU A 42 18.49 -1.17 -8.67
CA LEU A 42 18.77 -1.27 -7.23
C LEU A 42 19.85 -2.29 -6.89
N ASN A 43 20.23 -3.15 -7.84
CA ASN A 43 21.20 -4.24 -7.66
C ASN A 43 20.87 -5.16 -6.47
N GLU A 44 19.59 -5.51 -6.33
CA GLU A 44 19.09 -6.35 -5.24
C GLU A 44 17.83 -7.10 -5.67
N GLU A 45 17.46 -8.10 -4.86
CA GLU A 45 16.26 -8.89 -5.06
C GLU A 45 15.11 -8.32 -4.21
N ARG A 46 14.00 -7.97 -4.85
CA ARG A 46 12.81 -7.39 -4.21
C ARG A 46 11.70 -8.42 -4.06
N THR A 47 11.02 -8.36 -2.92
CA THR A 47 9.82 -9.15 -2.66
C THR A 47 8.58 -8.32 -2.96
N LEU A 48 7.67 -8.89 -3.76
CA LEU A 48 6.38 -8.34 -4.09
C LEU A 48 5.29 -9.26 -3.53
N ASN A 49 4.40 -8.73 -2.70
CA ASN A 49 3.19 -9.44 -2.29
C ASN A 49 2.04 -8.99 -3.20
N ILE A 50 1.32 -9.92 -3.80
CA ILE A 50 0.31 -9.61 -4.82
C ILE A 50 -1.03 -10.19 -4.41
N TYR A 51 -2.00 -9.32 -4.17
CA TYR A 51 -3.39 -9.69 -3.96
C TYR A 51 -4.09 -9.75 -5.32
N LEU A 52 -4.78 -10.85 -5.58
CA LEU A 52 -5.61 -11.02 -6.77
C LEU A 52 -7.09 -11.02 -6.37
N PRO A 53 -7.96 -10.33 -7.12
CA PRO A 53 -9.40 -10.34 -6.86
C PRO A 53 -9.96 -11.76 -7.01
N GLN A 54 -11.08 -12.04 -6.32
CA GLN A 54 -11.65 -13.39 -6.20
C GLN A 54 -11.92 -14.08 -7.55
N ASN A 55 -12.33 -13.33 -8.59
CA ASN A 55 -12.60 -13.85 -9.93
C ASN A 55 -11.53 -13.42 -10.94
N PHE A 56 -10.27 -13.41 -10.51
CA PHE A 56 -9.14 -13.03 -11.36
C PHE A 56 -9.11 -13.83 -12.68
N ASP A 57 -8.99 -13.09 -13.78
CA ASP A 57 -8.97 -13.58 -15.15
C ASP A 57 -7.89 -12.82 -15.92
N LYS A 58 -6.86 -13.52 -16.38
CA LYS A 58 -5.74 -12.93 -17.14
C LYS A 58 -6.15 -12.18 -18.41
N THR A 59 -7.36 -12.40 -18.93
CA THR A 59 -7.86 -11.74 -20.13
C THR A 59 -8.50 -10.37 -19.86
N LYS A 60 -8.90 -10.09 -18.62
CA LYS A 60 -9.48 -8.81 -18.17
C LYS A 60 -8.41 -7.82 -17.77
N SER A 61 -8.74 -6.54 -17.83
CA SER A 61 -7.88 -5.45 -17.37
C SER A 61 -8.26 -5.02 -15.96
N TYR A 62 -7.27 -4.79 -15.11
CA TYR A 62 -7.43 -4.45 -13.70
C TYR A 62 -6.72 -3.13 -13.36
N PRO A 63 -7.31 -2.29 -12.50
CA PRO A 63 -6.54 -1.25 -11.85
C PRO A 63 -5.50 -1.88 -10.92
N ILE A 64 -4.38 -1.19 -10.74
CA ILE A 64 -3.25 -1.66 -9.92
C ILE A 64 -2.96 -0.67 -8.80
N ILE A 65 -3.00 -1.14 -7.56
CA ILE A 65 -2.51 -0.40 -6.40
C ILE A 65 -1.07 -0.81 -6.12
N TYR A 66 -0.15 0.14 -6.22
CA TYR A 66 1.22 0.00 -5.75
C TYR A 66 1.27 0.48 -4.31
N LEU A 67 1.35 -0.47 -3.38
CA LEU A 67 1.38 -0.21 -1.96
C LEU A 67 2.84 -0.17 -1.49
N LEU A 68 3.30 1.03 -1.14
CA LEU A 68 4.54 1.22 -0.38
C LEU A 68 4.37 0.63 1.03
N ASP A 69 5.47 0.22 1.67
CA ASP A 69 5.40 -0.49 2.97
C ASP A 69 4.53 -1.78 2.88
N GLY A 70 4.58 -2.43 1.72
CA GLY A 70 3.67 -3.52 1.34
C GLY A 70 4.19 -4.93 1.65
N SER A 71 5.01 -5.12 2.70
CA SER A 71 5.36 -6.48 3.13
C SER A 71 4.22 -7.16 3.91
N MET A 72 4.27 -8.49 4.04
CA MET A 72 3.29 -9.27 4.81
C MET A 72 3.23 -8.91 6.31
N ASN A 73 4.30 -8.33 6.85
CA ASN A 73 4.41 -7.90 8.25
C ASN A 73 4.24 -6.38 8.42
N GLU A 74 3.91 -5.68 7.34
CA GLU A 74 3.59 -4.25 7.30
C GLU A 74 2.13 -4.11 6.83
N ASP A 75 1.87 -3.35 5.76
CA ASP A 75 0.53 -2.88 5.44
C ASP A 75 -0.26 -3.78 4.49
N PHE A 76 0.37 -4.84 3.95
CA PHE A 76 -0.23 -5.61 2.87
C PHE A 76 -1.54 -6.30 3.24
N ILE A 77 -1.61 -6.96 4.41
CA ILE A 77 -2.78 -7.78 4.79
C ILE A 77 -4.01 -6.89 4.99
N HIS A 78 -3.89 -5.85 5.82
CA HIS A 78 -5.04 -5.02 6.17
C HIS A 78 -5.49 -4.12 5.01
N VAL A 79 -4.57 -3.69 4.11
CA VAL A 79 -4.94 -2.98 2.87
C VAL A 79 -5.61 -3.92 1.87
N SER A 80 -5.13 -5.15 1.71
CA SER A 80 -5.78 -6.13 0.83
C SER A 80 -7.19 -6.48 1.31
N GLY A 81 -7.40 -6.62 2.62
CA GLY A 81 -8.72 -6.80 3.20
C GLY A 81 -9.65 -5.60 2.98
N LEU A 82 -9.10 -4.38 3.04
CA LEU A 82 -9.85 -3.16 2.72
C LEU A 82 -10.26 -3.13 1.23
N VAL A 83 -9.36 -3.45 0.31
CA VAL A 83 -9.67 -3.52 -1.13
C VAL A 83 -10.71 -4.59 -1.42
N GLN A 84 -10.60 -5.78 -0.82
CA GLN A 84 -11.63 -6.82 -0.92
C GLN A 84 -12.99 -6.31 -0.47
N PHE A 85 -13.06 -5.64 0.69
CA PHE A 85 -14.30 -5.08 1.22
C PHE A 85 -14.90 -4.04 0.25
N PHE A 86 -14.08 -3.16 -0.33
CA PHE A 86 -14.52 -2.19 -1.32
C PHE A 86 -15.02 -2.85 -2.62
N ASN A 87 -14.38 -3.94 -3.08
CA ASN A 87 -14.88 -4.69 -4.23
C ASN A 87 -16.23 -5.37 -3.98
N GLN A 88 -16.57 -5.68 -2.72
CA GLN A 88 -17.85 -6.30 -2.37
C GLN A 88 -18.96 -5.29 -2.08
N MET A 89 -18.63 -4.15 -1.46
CA MET A 89 -19.62 -3.23 -0.87
C MET A 89 -19.68 -1.86 -1.54
N TYR A 90 -18.71 -1.51 -2.38
CA TYR A 90 -18.59 -0.19 -3.00
C TYR A 90 -18.43 -0.31 -4.51
N ALA A 91 -18.52 0.82 -5.22
CA ALA A 91 -18.33 0.88 -6.67
C ALA A 91 -16.86 0.72 -7.12
N MET A 92 -16.02 0.05 -6.33
CA MET A 92 -14.62 -0.19 -6.67
C MET A 92 -14.52 -1.39 -7.61
N PRO A 93 -13.97 -1.23 -8.82
CA PRO A 93 -13.75 -2.36 -9.72
C PRO A 93 -12.77 -3.36 -9.09
N GLU A 94 -12.89 -4.65 -9.47
CA GLU A 94 -11.91 -5.68 -9.09
C GLU A 94 -10.49 -5.13 -9.33
N THR A 95 -9.65 -5.12 -8.28
CA THR A 95 -8.36 -4.42 -8.28
C THR A 95 -7.26 -5.33 -7.75
N ILE A 96 -6.07 -5.24 -8.35
CA ILE A 96 -4.87 -5.96 -7.90
C ILE A 96 -4.07 -5.04 -6.96
N VAL A 97 -3.61 -5.57 -5.83
CA VAL A 97 -2.68 -4.86 -4.93
C VAL A 97 -1.30 -5.48 -5.09
N VAL A 98 -0.31 -4.66 -5.42
CA VAL A 98 1.11 -4.99 -5.48
C VAL A 98 1.79 -4.31 -4.30
N GLY A 99 1.97 -5.05 -3.20
CA GLY A 99 2.72 -4.64 -2.03
C GLY A 99 4.22 -4.77 -2.26
N ILE A 100 4.95 -3.68 -2.07
CA ILE A 100 6.39 -3.60 -2.29
C ILE A 100 7.07 -3.70 -0.93
N ALA A 101 7.75 -4.81 -0.67
CA ALA A 101 8.46 -5.01 0.59
C ALA A 101 9.73 -4.13 0.68
N ASN A 102 9.94 -3.52 1.83
CA ASN A 102 11.13 -2.75 2.11
C ASN A 102 12.37 -3.63 2.29
N ILE A 103 13.52 -3.10 1.88
CA ILE A 103 14.85 -3.59 2.27
C ILE A 103 15.53 -2.50 3.09
N ASP A 104 15.63 -1.30 2.51
CA ASP A 104 16.10 -0.10 3.19
C ASP A 104 15.13 1.06 2.90
N ARG A 105 14.09 1.12 3.73
CA ARG A 105 13.02 2.13 3.61
C ARG A 105 13.57 3.56 3.64
N LYS A 106 14.58 3.82 4.47
CA LYS A 106 15.16 5.16 4.60
C LYS A 106 15.86 5.56 3.32
N ARG A 107 16.71 4.69 2.77
CA ARG A 107 17.38 4.88 1.47
C ARG A 107 16.40 5.10 0.33
N ASP A 108 15.38 4.26 0.25
CA ASP A 108 14.48 4.19 -0.89
C ASP A 108 13.44 5.32 -0.92
N PHE A 109 13.02 5.85 0.23
CA PHE A 109 11.89 6.78 0.31
C PHE A 109 12.30 8.23 0.58
N THR A 110 13.59 8.53 0.62
CA THR A 110 14.10 9.89 0.86
C THR A 110 15.04 10.33 -0.24
N PHE A 111 14.88 11.57 -0.69
CA PHE A 111 15.82 12.21 -1.61
C PHE A 111 16.99 12.82 -0.83
N HIS A 112 18.08 13.10 -1.55
CA HIS A 112 19.33 13.59 -0.98
C HIS A 112 19.13 14.84 -0.10
N THR A 113 19.85 14.91 1.01
CA THR A 113 19.92 16.07 1.91
C THR A 113 21.37 16.35 2.29
N ASP A 114 21.73 17.63 2.42
CA ASP A 114 23.02 18.07 2.95
C ASP A 114 22.98 18.36 4.46
N LEU A 115 21.82 18.19 5.10
CA LEU A 115 21.65 18.41 6.54
C LEU A 115 22.31 17.27 7.33
N LYS A 116 23.39 17.62 8.03
CA LYS A 116 24.22 16.65 8.78
C LYS A 116 23.43 15.88 9.85
N ASP A 117 22.48 16.53 10.51
CA ASP A 117 21.67 15.88 11.53
C ASP A 117 20.72 14.85 10.91
N LEU A 118 20.10 15.14 9.76
CA LEU A 118 19.31 14.15 9.03
C LEU A 118 20.16 13.00 8.51
N GLN A 119 21.35 13.26 7.97
CA GLN A 119 22.28 12.20 7.57
C GLN A 119 22.70 11.32 8.75
N LYS A 120 22.80 11.89 9.96
CA LYS A 120 23.12 11.12 11.17
C LYS A 120 21.94 10.23 11.61
N ASP A 121 20.73 10.75 11.58
CA ASP A 121 19.52 10.02 12.02
C ASP A 121 19.02 9.02 10.95
N TYR A 122 19.35 9.29 9.68
CA TYR A 122 18.99 8.51 8.50
C TYR A 122 20.23 8.22 7.63
N PRO A 123 21.18 7.39 8.10
CA PRO A 123 22.49 7.23 7.48
C PRO A 123 22.50 6.65 6.06
N THR A 124 21.42 5.99 5.63
CA THR A 124 21.31 5.38 4.30
C THR A 124 20.48 6.21 3.32
N THR A 125 19.97 7.37 3.75
CA THR A 125 19.08 8.27 3.00
C THR A 125 19.61 8.67 1.62
N GLY A 126 18.72 9.19 0.78
CA GLY A 126 19.12 10.06 -0.33
C GLY A 126 19.02 9.44 -1.71
N HIS A 127 18.33 8.30 -1.85
CA HIS A 127 18.33 7.48 -3.06
C HIS A 127 16.93 7.17 -3.58
N SER A 128 15.94 8.01 -3.26
CA SER A 128 14.59 7.89 -3.82
C SER A 128 14.57 7.96 -5.34
N ASP A 129 15.49 8.67 -5.98
CA ASP A 129 15.65 8.70 -7.43
C ASP A 129 15.86 7.30 -8.03
N LYS A 130 16.70 6.46 -7.39
CA LYS A 130 16.94 5.08 -7.81
C LYS A 130 15.70 4.22 -7.60
N PHE A 131 15.00 4.40 -6.50
CA PHE A 131 13.77 3.65 -6.21
C PHE A 131 12.63 4.04 -7.16
N ILE A 132 12.44 5.34 -7.44
CA ILE A 132 11.50 5.83 -8.45
C ILE A 132 11.85 5.26 -9.83
N ASN A 133 13.13 5.23 -10.20
CA ASN A 133 13.57 4.62 -11.46
C ASN A 133 13.27 3.11 -11.51
N PHE A 134 13.43 2.38 -10.40
CA PHE A 134 12.99 0.99 -10.28
C PHE A 134 11.48 0.86 -10.51
N LEU A 135 10.66 1.70 -9.87
CA LEU A 135 9.21 1.68 -10.08
C LEU A 135 8.85 1.96 -11.54
N GLU A 136 9.45 3.00 -12.13
CA GLU A 136 9.14 3.48 -13.48
C GLU A 136 9.62 2.52 -14.58
N LYS A 137 10.86 2.05 -14.50
CA LYS A 137 11.54 1.35 -15.61
C LYS A 137 11.57 -0.16 -15.45
N GLU A 138 11.27 -0.69 -14.27
CA GLU A 138 11.36 -2.12 -14.00
C GLU A 138 10.04 -2.69 -13.47
N LEU A 139 9.57 -2.22 -12.32
CA LEU A 139 8.42 -2.82 -11.66
C LEU A 139 7.12 -2.63 -12.44
N LYS A 140 6.77 -1.39 -12.84
CA LYS A 140 5.54 -1.15 -13.61
C LYS A 140 5.53 -1.93 -14.94
N PRO A 141 6.57 -1.89 -15.79
CA PRO A 141 6.63 -2.73 -16.98
C PRO A 141 6.52 -4.22 -16.67
N TYR A 142 7.16 -4.70 -15.59
CA TYR A 142 7.02 -6.10 -15.16
C TYR A 142 5.56 -6.44 -14.88
N ILE A 143 4.86 -5.67 -14.04
CA ILE A 143 3.44 -5.90 -13.72
C ILE A 143 2.57 -5.87 -14.99
N GLU A 144 2.83 -4.94 -15.92
CA GLU A 144 2.13 -4.84 -17.21
C GLU A 144 2.35 -6.06 -18.14
N THR A 145 3.47 -6.79 -18.00
CA THR A 145 3.66 -8.07 -18.71
C THR A 145 2.87 -9.23 -18.09
N GLN A 146 2.53 -9.13 -16.80
CA GLN A 146 1.88 -10.19 -16.05
C GLN A 146 0.36 -10.05 -16.04
N PHE A 147 -0.13 -8.81 -16.11
CA PHE A 147 -1.53 -8.44 -16.00
C PHE A 147 -1.87 -7.37 -17.02
N LYS A 148 -3.09 -7.39 -17.58
CA LYS A 148 -3.59 -6.22 -18.31
C LYS A 148 -3.97 -5.14 -17.30
N THR A 149 -3.42 -3.95 -17.45
CA THR A 149 -3.56 -2.86 -16.48
C THR A 149 -4.49 -1.76 -17.00
N THR A 150 -5.16 -1.05 -16.09
CA THR A 150 -5.89 0.20 -16.37
C THR A 150 -5.33 1.34 -15.51
N ASP A 151 -6.14 1.89 -14.60
CA ASP A 151 -5.74 2.97 -13.71
C ASP A 151 -4.69 2.49 -12.71
N THR A 152 -3.75 3.36 -12.38
CA THR A 152 -2.69 3.05 -11.42
C THR A 152 -2.73 3.96 -10.21
N TYR A 153 -2.54 3.36 -9.05
CA TYR A 153 -2.62 4.00 -7.74
C TYR A 153 -1.30 3.84 -7.02
N ILE A 154 -0.88 4.85 -6.27
CA ILE A 154 0.21 4.72 -5.31
C ILE A 154 -0.29 5.10 -3.91
N PHE A 155 -0.11 4.18 -2.97
CA PHE A 155 -0.46 4.37 -1.56
C PHE A 155 0.82 4.46 -0.74
N GLY A 156 0.96 5.50 0.06
CA GLY A 156 2.13 5.70 0.90
C GLY A 156 1.83 6.49 2.18
N GLN A 157 2.47 6.08 3.27
CA GLN A 157 2.36 6.71 4.59
C GLN A 157 3.72 7.18 5.09
N SER A 158 3.80 8.31 5.80
CA SER A 158 5.07 8.81 6.37
C SER A 158 6.11 9.06 5.28
N LEU A 159 7.29 8.43 5.34
CA LEU A 159 8.27 8.47 4.23
C LEU A 159 7.70 7.92 2.92
N GLY A 160 6.78 6.94 2.96
CA GLY A 160 6.06 6.50 1.76
C GLY A 160 5.18 7.62 1.19
N GLY A 161 4.58 8.44 2.05
CA GLY A 161 3.85 9.65 1.65
C GLY A 161 4.77 10.73 1.08
N LEU A 162 5.98 10.88 1.63
CA LEU A 162 7.03 11.73 1.07
C LEU A 162 7.42 11.28 -0.35
N LEU A 163 7.69 9.99 -0.54
CA LEU A 163 8.02 9.41 -1.84
C LEU A 163 6.87 9.57 -2.85
N ALA A 164 5.63 9.28 -2.44
CA ALA A 164 4.45 9.47 -3.29
C ALA A 164 4.27 10.94 -3.70
N THR A 165 4.58 11.87 -2.79
CA THR A 165 4.57 13.32 -3.08
C THR A 165 5.68 13.69 -4.05
N GLU A 166 6.88 13.14 -3.89
CA GLU A 166 8.00 13.35 -4.81
C GLU A 166 7.66 12.87 -6.22
N ILE A 167 7.06 11.68 -6.35
CA ILE A 167 6.61 11.14 -7.63
C ILE A 167 5.54 12.03 -8.25
N LEU A 168 4.54 12.47 -7.47
CA LEU A 168 3.50 13.37 -7.98
C LEU A 168 4.10 14.67 -8.56
N LEU A 169 5.12 15.24 -7.90
CA LEU A 169 5.71 16.52 -8.28
C LEU A 169 6.79 16.40 -9.37
N LYS A 170 7.47 15.26 -9.49
CA LYS A 170 8.60 15.08 -10.43
C LYS A 170 8.29 14.17 -11.61
N LYS A 171 7.38 13.20 -11.44
CA LYS A 171 7.00 12.15 -12.39
C LYS A 171 5.49 11.85 -12.37
N PRO A 172 4.62 12.89 -12.50
CA PRO A 172 3.18 12.76 -12.33
C PRO A 172 2.53 11.72 -13.24
N GLU A 173 3.10 11.44 -14.40
CA GLU A 173 2.64 10.47 -15.39
C GLU A 173 2.69 9.01 -14.91
N MET A 174 3.46 8.72 -13.84
CA MET A 174 3.61 7.35 -13.34
C MET A 174 2.33 6.79 -12.72
N PHE A 175 1.47 7.62 -12.15
CA PHE A 175 0.23 7.19 -11.50
C PHE A 175 -0.93 8.14 -11.80
N ASP A 176 -2.14 7.60 -11.78
CA ASP A 176 -3.38 8.35 -11.99
C ASP A 176 -3.96 8.84 -10.66
N ASN A 177 -3.77 8.03 -9.61
CA ASN A 177 -4.36 8.24 -8.30
C ASN A 177 -3.29 8.17 -7.19
N TYR A 178 -3.23 9.18 -6.34
CA TYR A 178 -2.24 9.31 -5.27
C TYR A 178 -2.95 9.34 -3.92
N PHE A 179 -2.59 8.44 -3.03
CA PHE A 179 -3.03 8.41 -1.64
C PHE A 179 -1.81 8.70 -0.77
N ILE A 180 -1.73 9.95 -0.33
CA ILE A 180 -0.59 10.54 0.37
C ILE A 180 -1.02 10.75 1.83
N ILE A 181 -0.77 9.74 2.66
CA ILE A 181 -1.18 9.74 4.07
C ILE A 181 -0.02 10.20 4.93
N SER A 182 -0.23 11.22 5.75
CA SER A 182 0.78 11.77 6.66
C SER A 182 2.14 11.86 5.98
N PRO A 183 2.33 12.71 4.95
CA PRO A 183 3.59 12.77 4.23
C PRO A 183 4.66 13.47 5.08
N SER A 184 5.85 12.86 5.20
CA SER A 184 6.98 13.43 5.96
C SER A 184 7.67 14.59 5.24
N LEU A 185 6.90 15.63 4.90
CA LEU A 185 7.37 16.77 4.13
C LEU A 185 8.35 17.66 4.88
N TRP A 186 8.43 17.58 6.20
CA TRP A 186 9.47 18.19 7.03
C TRP A 186 10.90 17.80 6.62
N TRP A 187 11.04 16.70 5.88
CA TRP A 187 12.31 16.22 5.35
C TRP A 187 13.08 17.32 4.60
N ASP A 188 14.39 17.40 4.86
CA ASP A 188 15.31 18.36 4.22
C ASP A 188 14.81 19.81 4.33
N ASP A 189 14.46 20.24 5.54
CA ASP A 189 13.90 21.57 5.84
C ASP A 189 12.73 21.93 4.91
N GLU A 190 11.77 21.02 4.72
CA GLU A 190 10.60 21.22 3.86
C GLU A 190 10.94 21.50 2.37
N SER A 191 12.12 21.08 1.88
CA SER A 191 12.60 21.50 0.56
C SER A 191 11.68 21.07 -0.58
N LEU A 192 11.03 19.91 -0.50
CA LEU A 192 10.08 19.44 -1.50
C LEU A 192 8.81 20.31 -1.51
N LEU A 193 8.28 20.66 -0.34
CA LEU A 193 7.12 21.53 -0.20
C LEU A 193 7.43 22.95 -0.71
N LYS A 194 8.59 23.49 -0.36
CA LYS A 194 9.07 24.80 -0.85
C LYS A 194 9.18 24.86 -2.37
N GLN A 195 9.56 23.76 -3.01
CA GLN A 195 9.69 23.65 -4.47
C GLN A 195 8.37 23.32 -5.19
N ALA A 196 7.33 22.89 -4.47
CA ALA A 196 6.12 22.31 -5.05
C ALA A 196 5.42 23.23 -6.07
N ASN A 197 5.28 24.53 -5.78
CA ASN A 197 4.69 25.49 -6.72
C ASN A 197 5.44 25.55 -8.07
N GLN A 198 6.78 25.59 -8.01
CA GLN A 198 7.63 25.62 -9.20
C GLN A 198 7.51 24.31 -9.99
N LEU A 199 7.50 23.17 -9.31
CA LEU A 199 7.37 21.85 -9.94
C LEU A 199 5.99 21.72 -10.60
N LEU A 200 4.92 22.05 -9.90
CA LEU A 200 3.54 22.00 -10.41
C LEU A 200 3.34 22.88 -11.65
N SER A 201 4.02 24.03 -11.74
CA SER A 201 3.93 24.91 -12.91
C SER A 201 4.39 24.24 -14.22
N LYS A 202 5.24 23.21 -14.12
CA LYS A 202 5.79 22.46 -15.27
C LYS A 202 4.97 21.22 -15.62
N ILE A 203 4.04 20.80 -14.76
CA ILE A 203 3.25 19.59 -14.94
C ILE A 203 2.06 19.86 -15.88
N SER A 204 1.75 18.95 -16.79
CA SER A 204 0.55 19.06 -17.62
C SER A 204 -0.74 18.84 -16.80
N ASP A 205 -1.82 19.53 -17.14
CA ASP A 205 -3.12 19.39 -16.48
C ASP A 205 -3.88 18.16 -17.00
N THR A 206 -3.35 16.97 -16.73
CA THR A 206 -4.01 15.68 -17.02
C THR A 206 -4.92 15.27 -15.87
N LYS A 207 -5.87 14.37 -16.11
CA LYS A 207 -6.73 13.82 -15.05
C LYS A 207 -5.88 13.18 -13.94
N LYS A 208 -6.11 13.60 -12.70
CA LYS A 208 -5.47 13.04 -11.49
C LYS A 208 -6.47 13.03 -10.34
N PHE A 209 -6.35 12.04 -9.46
CA PHE A 209 -6.94 12.07 -8.13
C PHE A 209 -5.81 12.12 -7.10
N VAL A 210 -5.85 13.09 -6.19
CA VAL A 210 -4.87 13.23 -5.11
C VAL A 210 -5.62 13.35 -3.80
N TYR A 211 -5.48 12.35 -2.94
CA TYR A 211 -6.01 12.36 -1.59
C TYR A 211 -4.87 12.54 -0.60
N ILE A 212 -4.98 13.58 0.23
CA ILE A 212 -4.03 13.89 1.29
C ILE A 212 -4.74 13.74 2.63
N SER A 213 -4.05 13.19 3.61
CA SER A 213 -4.58 13.13 4.98
C SER A 213 -3.49 13.25 6.02
N VAL A 214 -3.89 13.60 7.24
CA VAL A 214 -3.00 13.64 8.41
C VAL A 214 -3.80 13.47 9.69
N GLY A 215 -3.19 12.86 10.70
CA GLY A 215 -3.80 12.63 12.00
C GLY A 215 -3.72 13.89 12.84
N LYS A 216 -4.83 14.28 13.46
CA LYS A 216 -4.84 15.44 14.36
C LYS A 216 -3.91 15.26 15.57
N GLY A 217 -3.69 14.01 15.99
CA GLY A 217 -2.77 13.66 17.07
C GLY A 217 -1.29 13.57 16.66
N GLU A 218 -0.93 13.97 15.44
CA GLU A 218 0.46 13.99 14.97
C GLU A 218 1.23 15.22 15.42
N HIS A 219 2.55 15.21 15.22
CA HIS A 219 3.39 16.36 15.50
C HIS A 219 2.90 17.59 14.72
N PRO A 220 2.86 18.81 15.30
CA PRO A 220 2.29 19.99 14.63
C PRO A 220 2.89 20.31 13.26
N VAL A 221 4.20 20.07 13.09
CA VAL A 221 4.87 20.23 11.79
C VAL A 221 4.26 19.30 10.74
N MET A 222 3.99 18.05 11.11
CA MET A 222 3.38 17.06 10.21
C MET A 222 1.98 17.49 9.75
N VAL A 223 1.18 18.00 10.69
CA VAL A 223 -0.17 18.50 10.39
C VAL A 223 -0.10 19.70 9.46
N LYS A 224 0.73 20.68 9.81
CA LYS A 224 0.91 21.90 9.03
C LYS A 224 1.42 21.59 7.61
N ASP A 225 2.42 20.73 7.46
CA ASP A 225 3.00 20.48 6.14
C ASP A 225 2.00 19.78 5.20
N ALA A 226 1.17 18.87 5.72
CA ALA A 226 0.11 18.23 4.95
C ALA A 226 -0.97 19.24 4.50
N GLU A 227 -1.35 20.16 5.39
CA GLU A 227 -2.27 21.27 5.08
C GLU A 227 -1.69 22.22 4.04
N ASP A 228 -0.45 22.66 4.21
CA ASP A 228 0.26 23.53 3.28
C ASP A 228 0.39 22.89 1.90
N PHE A 229 0.68 21.59 1.85
CA PHE A 229 0.76 20.85 0.59
C PHE A 229 -0.60 20.78 -0.13
N PHE A 230 -1.67 20.48 0.60
CA PHE A 230 -3.02 20.54 0.06
C PHE A 230 -3.33 21.94 -0.52
N ASP A 231 -2.99 22.99 0.22
CA ASP A 231 -3.18 24.37 -0.17
C ASP A 231 -2.41 24.72 -1.46
N VAL A 232 -1.17 24.25 -1.58
CA VAL A 232 -0.35 24.40 -2.79
C VAL A 232 -1.03 23.71 -3.98
N LEU A 233 -1.52 22.48 -3.82
CA LEU A 233 -2.22 21.77 -4.89
C LEU A 233 -3.52 22.48 -5.30
N LYS A 234 -4.32 22.97 -4.35
CA LYS A 234 -5.54 23.73 -4.64
C LYS A 234 -5.27 25.03 -5.41
N LYS A 235 -4.12 25.68 -5.18
CA LYS A 235 -3.72 26.93 -5.85
C LYS A 235 -3.00 26.71 -7.18
N SER A 236 -2.67 25.46 -7.54
CA SER A 236 -1.84 25.12 -8.72
C SER A 236 -2.53 25.25 -10.09
N ASN A 237 -3.79 25.72 -10.15
CA ASN A 237 -4.61 25.85 -11.35
C ASN A 237 -4.82 24.56 -12.18
N LYS A 238 -4.54 23.38 -11.61
CA LYS A 238 -4.82 22.08 -12.25
C LYS A 238 -6.32 21.77 -12.20
N LYS A 239 -7.04 22.05 -13.28
CA LYS A 239 -8.51 21.92 -13.32
C LYS A 239 -8.96 20.48 -13.47
N ASN A 240 -8.12 19.61 -14.05
CA ASN A 240 -8.42 18.20 -14.21
C ASN A 240 -7.96 17.35 -13.00
N TRP A 241 -7.46 18.00 -11.95
CA TRP A 241 -7.07 17.33 -10.72
C TRP A 241 -8.22 17.40 -9.72
N THR A 242 -8.64 16.24 -9.22
CA THR A 242 -9.46 16.15 -8.02
C THR A 242 -8.52 16.05 -6.83
N VAL A 243 -8.52 17.08 -5.98
CA VAL A 243 -7.67 17.14 -4.79
C VAL A 243 -8.55 17.15 -3.54
N GLU A 244 -8.44 16.10 -2.74
CA GLU A 244 -9.19 15.89 -1.50
C GLU A 244 -8.22 15.94 -0.30
N TYR A 245 -8.68 16.51 0.81
CA TYR A 245 -7.94 16.54 2.07
C TYR A 245 -8.80 16.05 3.22
N LYS A 246 -8.19 15.34 4.16
CA LYS A 246 -8.85 14.87 5.38
C LYS A 246 -7.92 14.97 6.59
N MET A 247 -8.28 15.83 7.53
CA MET A 247 -7.79 15.71 8.91
C MET A 247 -8.53 14.57 9.61
N MET A 248 -7.77 13.63 10.17
CA MET A 248 -8.28 12.49 10.89
C MET A 248 -8.34 12.82 12.39
N GLU A 249 -9.51 13.27 12.84
CA GLU A 249 -9.74 13.90 14.16
C GLU A 249 -9.31 13.04 15.36
N THR A 250 -9.34 11.72 15.22
CA THR A 250 -9.09 10.77 16.33
C THR A 250 -7.85 9.91 16.11
N ASP A 251 -7.08 10.18 15.05
CA ASP A 251 -5.91 9.38 14.68
C ASP A 251 -4.61 10.10 14.96
N ASN A 252 -3.56 9.31 15.16
CA ASN A 252 -2.17 9.74 15.21
C ASN A 252 -1.36 9.04 14.09
N HIS A 253 -0.05 9.27 14.06
CA HIS A 253 0.84 8.78 13.01
C HIS A 253 0.77 7.26 12.81
N THR A 254 0.56 6.50 13.88
CA THR A 254 0.56 5.04 13.86
C THR A 254 -0.79 4.46 13.44
N THR A 255 -1.91 5.10 13.80
CA THR A 255 -3.25 4.52 13.61
C THR A 255 -3.93 4.96 12.32
N ILE A 256 -3.41 5.99 11.66
CA ILE A 256 -4.12 6.70 10.60
C ILE A 256 -4.35 5.87 9.32
N LEU A 257 -3.37 5.06 8.91
CA LEU A 257 -3.31 4.54 7.55
C LEU A 257 -4.59 3.84 7.10
N HIS A 258 -5.03 2.83 7.85
CA HIS A 258 -6.17 2.00 7.45
C HIS A 258 -7.47 2.83 7.34
N ARG A 259 -7.74 3.68 8.34
CA ARG A 259 -8.95 4.52 8.36
C ARG A 259 -8.90 5.61 7.30
N SER A 260 -7.74 6.18 7.06
CA SER A 260 -7.58 7.20 6.04
C SER A 260 -7.74 6.63 4.63
N LEU A 261 -7.19 5.45 4.34
CA LEU A 261 -7.43 4.78 3.07
C LEU A 261 -8.91 4.49 2.86
N TYR A 262 -9.64 4.05 3.89
CA TYR A 262 -11.09 3.90 3.82
C TYR A 262 -11.78 5.21 3.41
N GLU A 263 -11.49 6.31 4.12
CA GLU A 263 -12.09 7.63 3.83
C GLU A 263 -11.75 8.12 2.41
N GLY A 264 -10.51 7.96 1.97
CA GLY A 264 -10.08 8.34 0.63
C GLY A 264 -10.72 7.49 -0.46
N LEU A 265 -10.86 6.17 -0.24
CA LEU A 265 -11.49 5.27 -1.20
C LEU A 265 -12.99 5.57 -1.32
N VAL A 266 -13.69 5.92 -0.24
CA VAL A 266 -15.10 6.36 -0.31
C VAL A 266 -15.29 7.57 -1.23
N LYS A 267 -14.31 8.49 -1.29
CA LYS A 267 -14.37 9.66 -2.18
C LYS A 267 -14.34 9.28 -3.65
N LEU A 268 -13.66 8.19 -4.00
CA LEU A 268 -13.48 7.75 -5.38
C LEU A 268 -14.51 6.69 -5.79
N PHE A 269 -14.88 5.82 -4.85
CA PHE A 269 -15.78 4.69 -5.01
C PHE A 269 -16.91 4.81 -4.00
N PRO A 270 -18.02 5.49 -4.35
CA PRO A 270 -19.16 5.61 -3.44
C PRO A 270 -19.82 4.24 -3.19
N TYR A 271 -20.61 4.17 -2.11
CA TYR A 271 -21.38 2.97 -1.77
C TYR A 271 -22.27 2.54 -2.93
N GLN A 272 -22.35 1.23 -3.12
CA GLN A 272 -23.21 0.62 -4.12
C GLN A 272 -24.13 -0.37 -3.42
N GLU A 273 -25.45 -0.19 -3.53
CA GLU A 273 -26.39 -1.18 -3.02
C GLU A 273 -26.12 -2.54 -3.70
N PRO A 274 -26.00 -3.64 -2.92
CA PRO A 274 -25.90 -4.97 -3.48
C PRO A 274 -27.11 -5.24 -4.38
N LYS A 275 -26.87 -5.67 -5.62
CA LYS A 275 -27.92 -6.14 -6.53
C LYS A 275 -28.43 -7.52 -6.14
#